data_AF-A0A3D2C515-F1
#
_entry.id   AF-A0A3D2C515-F1
#
_cell.length_a   1.000
_cell.length_b   1.000
_cell.length_c   1.000
_cell.angle_alpha   90.00
_cell.angle_beta   90.00
_cell.angle_gamma   90.00
#
_symmetry.space_group_name_H-M   'P 1'
#
loop_
_entity.id
_entity.type
_entity.pdbx_description
1 polymer ?
#
loop_
_entity_poly.entity_id
_entity_poly.type
_entity_poly.pdbx_seq_one_letter_code
_entity_poly.pdbx_strand_id
1 'polypeptide(L)'
;QTFHPSDEVSFDEGPGGRRGCLFLTPHESRVEMVVAGVRITTASLHELGLFQQPQLAGGIAHWFSGVVCDDGLRKTADQSDIVRDEQFEAMLHALRGPCETLAQRHAPTWVSPMPAGHPTADAPDLPELIEQLAPRSPISLDFLLALDPEVPLFRVTPDQPENVPSIRALADPLRLPFPVLLLTDDQAAVLVERLGRPLG
;
A
#
# COMPACT_ATOMS: atom_id res chain seq x y z
N GLN A 1 -20.45 22.07 7.44
CA GLN A 1 -19.19 22.80 7.24
C GLN A 1 -19.21 23.31 5.81
N THR A 2 -18.91 24.59 5.62
CA THR A 2 -18.95 25.25 4.31
C THR A 2 -17.69 24.88 3.53
N PHE A 3 -17.83 24.34 2.32
CA PHE A 3 -16.71 24.06 1.41
C PHE A 3 -16.02 25.37 1.03
N HIS A 4 -14.72 25.48 1.31
CA HIS A 4 -13.89 26.56 0.79
C HIS A 4 -13.22 26.09 -0.51
N PRO A 5 -13.35 26.83 -1.63
CA PRO A 5 -12.68 26.52 -2.90
C PRO A 5 -11.14 26.49 -2.83
N SER A 6 -10.54 26.86 -1.69
CA SER A 6 -9.10 26.82 -1.46
C SER A 6 -8.55 25.42 -1.20
N ASP A 7 -9.43 24.46 -0.92
CA ASP A 7 -9.05 23.14 -0.39
C ASP A 7 -9.09 22.06 -1.48
N GLU A 8 -8.98 22.49 -2.74
CA GLU A 8 -8.97 21.64 -3.92
C GLU A 8 -7.72 21.86 -4.80
N VAL A 9 -7.32 20.80 -5.49
CA VAL A 9 -6.30 20.78 -6.53
C VAL A 9 -6.92 20.18 -7.77
N SER A 10 -7.14 21.04 -8.77
CA SER A 10 -7.50 20.63 -10.13
C SER A 10 -6.23 20.36 -10.95
N PHE A 11 -6.29 19.36 -11.82
CA PHE A 11 -5.22 19.01 -12.75
C PHE A 11 -5.80 18.62 -14.12
N ASP A 12 -5.06 18.97 -15.17
CA ASP A 12 -5.37 18.63 -16.56
C ASP A 12 -4.04 18.47 -17.31
N GLU A 13 -3.74 17.24 -17.74
CA GLU A 13 -2.53 16.90 -18.48
C GLU A 13 -2.66 17.19 -20.00
N GLY A 14 -3.80 17.70 -20.45
CA GLY A 14 -4.05 18.02 -21.85
C GLY A 14 -4.65 16.86 -22.67
N PRO A 15 -4.62 16.96 -24.01
CA PRO A 15 -5.31 16.01 -24.89
C PRO A 15 -4.82 14.57 -24.72
N GLY A 16 -5.73 13.67 -24.36
CA GLY A 16 -5.42 12.26 -24.11
C GLY A 16 -4.71 11.97 -22.78
N GLY A 17 -4.51 13.00 -21.96
CA GLY A 17 -3.99 12.88 -20.60
C GLY A 17 -5.10 12.78 -19.55
N ARG A 18 -4.67 12.67 -18.29
CA ARG A 18 -5.58 12.60 -17.14
C ARG A 18 -6.06 13.99 -16.74
N ARG A 19 -7.28 14.04 -16.23
CA ARG A 19 -7.87 15.28 -15.71
C ARG A 19 -8.71 15.00 -14.48
N GLY A 20 -8.77 15.92 -13.54
CA GLY A 20 -9.53 15.69 -12.33
C GLY A 20 -9.39 16.80 -11.31
N CYS A 21 -10.00 16.56 -10.16
CA CYS A 21 -9.91 17.42 -9.00
C CYS A 21 -9.87 16.57 -7.73
N LEU A 22 -8.98 16.92 -6.82
CA LEU A 22 -8.88 16.33 -5.49
C LEU A 22 -9.07 17.41 -4.42
N PHE A 23 -9.70 17.04 -3.31
CA PHE A 23 -9.92 17.89 -2.15
C PHE A 23 -9.81 17.08 -0.86
N LEU A 24 -9.68 17.76 0.28
CA LEU A 24 -9.65 17.13 1.61
C LEU A 24 -11.05 17.12 2.23
N THR A 25 -11.41 16.00 2.87
CA THR A 25 -12.66 15.83 3.62
C THR A 25 -12.40 15.10 4.94
N PRO A 26 -13.11 15.43 6.04
CA PRO A 26 -12.92 14.77 7.33
C PRO A 26 -13.59 13.38 7.44
N HIS A 27 -14.36 12.95 6.44
CA HIS A 27 -15.27 11.82 6.58
C HIS A 27 -14.72 10.51 5.99
N GLU A 28 -14.36 10.51 4.71
CA GLU A 28 -13.96 9.29 4.00
C GLU A 28 -13.00 9.60 2.85
N SER A 29 -12.21 8.61 2.47
CA SER A 29 -11.48 8.67 1.21
C SER A 29 -12.33 8.17 0.08
N ARG A 30 -12.48 8.99 -0.95
CA ARG A 30 -13.30 8.64 -2.09
C ARG A 30 -12.81 9.35 -3.35
N VAL A 31 -11.98 8.66 -4.12
CA VAL A 31 -11.59 9.14 -5.45
C VAL A 31 -12.39 8.36 -6.50
N GLU A 32 -13.36 9.02 -7.12
CA GLU A 32 -14.16 8.42 -8.17
C GLU A 32 -13.35 8.35 -9.47
N MET A 33 -13.29 7.16 -10.08
CA MET A 33 -12.63 6.95 -11.36
C MET A 33 -13.63 6.99 -12.50
N VAL A 34 -13.35 7.82 -13.48
CA VAL A 34 -14.20 8.06 -14.64
C VAL A 34 -13.43 7.71 -15.90
N VAL A 35 -14.01 6.86 -16.74
CA VAL A 35 -13.39 6.40 -18.00
C VAL A 35 -14.40 6.59 -19.12
N ALA A 36 -14.02 7.37 -20.13
CA ALA A 36 -14.88 7.80 -21.23
C ALA A 36 -16.18 8.48 -20.75
N GLY A 37 -16.09 9.27 -19.67
CA GLY A 37 -17.23 9.99 -19.09
C GLY A 37 -18.19 9.15 -18.24
N VAL A 38 -17.87 7.88 -17.98
CA VAL A 38 -18.66 6.99 -17.13
C VAL A 38 -17.90 6.72 -15.83
N ARG A 39 -18.55 6.93 -14.68
CA ARG A 39 -18.00 6.52 -13.38
C ARG A 39 -17.97 5.00 -13.30
N ILE A 40 -16.79 4.43 -13.11
CA ILE A 40 -16.59 2.98 -13.06
C ILE A 40 -16.50 2.52 -11.62
N THR A 41 -15.47 2.98 -10.89
CA THR A 41 -15.21 2.53 -9.52
C THR A 41 -14.81 3.70 -8.62
N THR A 42 -14.62 3.42 -7.33
CA THR A 42 -14.11 4.37 -6.35
C THR A 42 -12.84 3.80 -5.73
N ALA A 43 -11.72 4.52 -5.85
CA ALA A 43 -10.51 4.20 -5.10
C ALA A 43 -10.61 4.72 -3.67
N SER A 44 -10.07 3.92 -2.76
CA SER A 44 -9.79 4.35 -1.39
C SER A 44 -8.34 4.84 -1.23
N LEU A 45 -8.07 5.56 -0.16
CA LEU A 45 -6.77 6.16 0.15
C LEU A 45 -5.62 5.17 0.27
N HIS A 46 -5.93 3.94 0.68
CA HIS A 46 -4.95 2.87 0.75
C HIS A 46 -4.43 2.50 -0.65
N GLU A 47 -5.30 2.55 -1.66
CA GLU A 47 -4.96 2.22 -3.04
C GLU A 47 -4.13 3.33 -3.72
N LEU A 48 -4.22 4.58 -3.23
CA LEU A 48 -3.38 5.69 -3.70
C LEU A 48 -1.93 5.63 -3.16
N GLY A 49 -1.63 4.67 -2.27
CA GLY A 49 -0.32 4.57 -1.64
C GLY A 49 0.03 5.80 -0.80
N LEU A 50 -0.94 6.34 -0.06
CA LEU A 50 -0.73 7.44 0.88
C LEU A 50 -0.99 6.91 2.30
N PHE A 51 0.09 6.73 3.08
CA PHE A 51 0.07 5.91 4.30
C PHE A 51 -0.19 6.72 5.59
N GLN A 52 -0.49 8.02 5.48
CA GLN A 52 -0.83 8.84 6.64
C GLN A 52 -2.15 9.57 6.42
N GLN A 53 -3.06 9.44 7.39
CA GLN A 53 -4.26 10.26 7.49
C GLN A 53 -3.84 11.69 7.84
N PRO A 54 -4.06 12.70 6.97
CA PRO A 54 -3.73 14.08 7.30
C PRO A 54 -4.51 14.53 8.55
N GLN A 55 -3.83 14.85 9.64
CA GLN A 55 -4.49 15.49 10.79
C GLN A 55 -4.41 17.01 10.63
N LEU A 56 -5.55 17.67 10.39
CA LEU A 56 -5.61 19.14 10.42
C LEU A 56 -5.46 19.65 11.86
N ALA A 57 -5.10 20.93 12.00
CA ALA A 57 -5.03 21.62 13.29
C ALA A 57 -6.32 21.36 14.10
N GLY A 58 -6.19 20.67 15.23
CA GLY A 58 -7.31 20.14 16.01
C GLY A 58 -7.36 18.60 16.09
N GLY A 59 -6.45 17.87 15.44
CA GLY A 59 -6.34 16.41 15.54
C GLY A 59 -7.39 15.63 14.74
N ILE A 60 -8.11 16.30 13.85
CA ILE A 60 -9.15 15.68 13.01
C ILE A 60 -8.46 15.07 11.79
N ALA A 61 -8.57 13.75 11.65
CA ALA A 61 -8.16 13.03 10.45
C ALA A 61 -8.98 13.51 9.24
N HIS A 62 -8.27 13.85 8.18
CA HIS A 62 -8.79 14.21 6.87
C HIS A 62 -8.37 13.14 5.87
N TRP A 63 -9.05 13.13 4.75
CA TRP A 63 -8.90 12.13 3.71
C TRP A 63 -9.02 12.82 2.35
N PHE A 64 -8.25 12.35 1.38
CA PHE A 64 -8.37 12.74 -0.01
C PHE A 64 -9.65 12.16 -0.62
N SER A 65 -10.43 13.04 -1.24
CA SER A 65 -11.59 12.72 -2.05
C SER A 65 -11.56 13.51 -3.34
N GLY A 66 -12.26 13.05 -4.37
CA GLY A 66 -12.26 13.74 -5.66
C GLY A 66 -12.69 12.87 -6.81
N VAL A 67 -12.35 13.33 -8.01
CA VAL A 67 -12.63 12.65 -9.26
C VAL A 67 -11.37 12.65 -10.12
N VAL A 68 -11.06 11.50 -10.72
CA VAL A 68 -10.06 11.37 -11.77
C VAL A 68 -10.73 10.82 -13.03
N CYS A 69 -10.49 11.48 -14.15
CA CYS A 69 -10.84 11.01 -15.47
C CYS A 69 -9.58 10.50 -16.16
N ASP A 70 -9.59 9.24 -16.57
CA ASP A 70 -8.51 8.61 -17.32
C ASP A 70 -9.11 7.67 -18.37
N ASP A 71 -8.99 8.03 -19.64
CA ASP A 71 -9.53 7.25 -20.76
C ASP A 71 -8.59 6.08 -21.17
N GLY A 72 -7.37 6.02 -20.63
CA GLY A 72 -6.44 4.91 -20.84
C GLY A 72 -6.78 3.66 -20.03
N LEU A 73 -7.49 3.84 -18.91
CA LEU A 73 -7.84 2.74 -18.02
C LEU A 73 -8.72 1.70 -18.70
N ARG A 74 -8.37 0.44 -18.48
CA ARG A 74 -9.15 -0.70 -18.97
C ARG A 74 -10.25 -1.05 -17.98
N LYS A 75 -11.47 -1.21 -18.50
CA LYS A 75 -12.63 -1.67 -17.72
C LYS A 75 -12.65 -3.19 -17.65
N THR A 76 -13.18 -3.73 -16.56
CA THR A 76 -13.56 -5.15 -16.49
C THR A 76 -14.69 -5.47 -17.47
N ALA A 77 -14.87 -6.75 -17.80
CA ALA A 77 -15.85 -7.18 -18.81
C ALA A 77 -17.30 -6.82 -18.46
N ASP A 78 -17.63 -6.74 -17.16
CA ASP A 78 -18.92 -6.32 -16.62
C ASP A 78 -19.06 -4.80 -16.48
N GLN A 79 -18.02 -4.03 -16.84
CA GLN A 79 -17.95 -2.56 -16.79
C GLN A 79 -18.20 -1.96 -15.40
N SER A 80 -18.13 -2.77 -14.34
CA SER A 80 -18.36 -2.35 -12.96
C SER A 80 -17.07 -1.96 -12.24
N ASP A 81 -15.92 -2.33 -12.78
CA ASP A 81 -14.62 -2.11 -12.16
C ASP A 81 -13.50 -1.83 -13.18
N ILE A 82 -12.32 -1.49 -12.68
CA ILE A 82 -11.11 -1.24 -13.48
C ILE A 82 -10.14 -2.41 -13.34
N VAL A 83 -9.49 -2.77 -14.44
CA VAL A 83 -8.42 -3.75 -14.44
C VAL A 83 -7.22 -3.16 -13.70
N ARG A 84 -6.75 -3.84 -12.66
CA ARG A 84 -5.57 -3.46 -11.86
C ARG A 84 -4.28 -3.84 -12.59
N ASP A 85 -4.02 -3.18 -13.71
CA ASP A 85 -2.83 -3.38 -14.55
C ASP A 85 -1.87 -2.18 -14.46
N GLU A 86 -0.82 -2.20 -15.29
CA GLU A 86 0.21 -1.16 -15.33
C GLU A 86 -0.36 0.25 -15.56
N GLN A 87 -1.50 0.39 -16.27
CA GLN A 87 -2.12 1.70 -16.48
C GLN A 87 -2.82 2.21 -15.23
N PHE A 88 -3.46 1.30 -14.47
CA PHE A 88 -4.02 1.63 -13.17
C PHE A 88 -2.92 2.13 -12.22
N GLU A 89 -1.79 1.42 -12.16
CA GLU A 89 -0.64 1.84 -11.34
C GLU A 89 -0.07 3.19 -11.79
N ALA A 90 0.07 3.41 -13.11
CA ALA A 90 0.52 4.68 -13.67
C ALA A 90 -0.42 5.85 -13.32
N MET A 91 -1.73 5.61 -13.30
CA MET A 91 -2.72 6.58 -12.84
C MET A 91 -2.54 6.89 -11.35
N LEU A 92 -2.43 5.88 -10.48
CA LEU A 92 -2.19 6.08 -9.05
C LEU A 92 -0.90 6.89 -8.80
N HIS A 93 0.17 6.57 -9.53
CA HIS A 93 1.43 7.30 -9.45
C HIS A 93 1.27 8.77 -9.85
N ALA A 94 0.49 9.07 -10.88
CA ALA A 94 0.26 10.45 -11.31
C ALA A 94 -0.56 11.27 -10.30
N LEU A 95 -1.46 10.63 -9.55
CA LEU A 95 -2.23 11.29 -8.49
C LEU A 95 -1.36 11.72 -7.30
N ARG A 96 -0.12 11.23 -7.17
CA ARG A 96 0.81 11.62 -6.09
C ARG A 96 1.09 13.12 -6.09
N GLY A 97 1.41 13.71 -7.24
CA GLY A 97 1.75 15.14 -7.34
C GLY A 97 0.62 16.06 -6.87
N PRO A 98 -0.62 15.88 -7.35
CA PRO A 98 -1.80 16.59 -6.85
C PRO A 98 -2.04 16.39 -5.34
N CYS A 99 -1.92 15.16 -4.84
CA CYS A 99 -2.07 14.85 -3.41
C CYS A 99 -1.01 15.54 -2.54
N GLU A 100 0.27 15.49 -2.95
CA GLU A 100 1.37 16.16 -2.27
C GLU A 100 1.20 17.69 -2.30
N THR A 101 0.76 18.24 -3.42
CA THR A 101 0.48 19.68 -3.55
C THR A 101 -0.60 20.12 -2.58
N LEU A 102 -1.68 19.33 -2.47
CA LEU A 102 -2.76 19.60 -1.54
C LEU A 102 -2.28 19.42 -0.08
N ALA A 103 -1.48 18.40 0.19
CA ALA A 103 -0.89 18.17 1.50
C ALA A 103 0.00 19.36 1.95
N GLN A 104 0.95 19.77 1.12
CA GLN A 104 1.88 20.85 1.44
C GLN A 104 1.18 22.18 1.79
N ARG A 105 0.01 22.47 1.17
CA ARG A 105 -0.76 23.70 1.43
C ARG A 105 -1.31 23.77 2.85
N HIS A 106 -1.64 22.64 3.47
CA HIS A 106 -2.35 22.61 4.73
C HIS A 106 -1.49 22.12 5.90
N ALA A 107 -0.47 21.27 5.68
CA ALA A 107 0.76 21.33 6.46
C ALA A 107 1.99 20.73 5.75
N PRO A 108 3.12 21.46 5.74
CA PRO A 108 4.37 21.03 5.10
C PRO A 108 5.04 19.82 5.77
N THR A 109 4.71 19.50 7.03
CA THR A 109 5.27 18.35 7.77
C THR A 109 4.58 17.02 7.44
N TRP A 110 3.58 17.03 6.54
CA TRP A 110 2.77 15.85 6.18
C TRP A 110 3.40 14.92 5.16
N VAL A 111 4.42 15.40 4.45
CA VAL A 111 5.14 14.58 3.49
C VAL A 111 6.24 13.83 4.23
N SER A 112 5.89 12.71 4.87
CA SER A 112 6.90 11.69 5.09
C SER A 112 7.22 11.11 3.72
N PRO A 113 8.48 11.14 3.25
CA PRO A 113 8.83 10.48 2.01
C PRO A 113 8.49 9.00 2.19
N MET A 114 7.45 8.54 1.51
CA MET A 114 7.24 7.12 1.40
C MET A 114 8.37 6.54 0.57
N PRO A 115 8.77 5.28 0.82
CA PRO A 115 9.78 4.62 0.01
C PRO A 115 9.37 4.76 -1.45
N ALA A 116 10.33 5.13 -2.30
CA ALA A 116 10.13 5.25 -3.74
C ALA A 116 9.26 4.10 -4.22
N GLY A 117 8.18 4.44 -4.94
CA GLY A 117 7.27 3.43 -5.49
C GLY A 117 8.08 2.30 -6.10
N HIS A 118 7.81 1.07 -5.68
CA HIS A 118 8.47 -0.09 -6.25
C HIS A 118 8.28 -0.01 -7.77
N PRO A 119 9.37 0.12 -8.55
CA PRO A 119 9.28 0.05 -9.99
C PRO A 119 8.66 -1.31 -10.34
N THR A 120 7.80 -1.29 -11.35
CA THR A 120 7.21 -2.46 -11.96
C THR A 120 8.27 -3.55 -12.23
N ALA A 121 7.89 -4.78 -11.91
CA ALA A 121 8.50 -6.03 -12.37
C ALA A 121 9.93 -6.38 -11.91
N ASP A 122 10.22 -6.23 -10.62
CA ASP A 122 11.12 -7.17 -9.94
C ASP A 122 10.37 -7.74 -8.73
N ALA A 123 10.35 -9.08 -8.59
CA ALA A 123 9.79 -9.74 -7.43
C ALA A 123 10.34 -9.06 -6.15
N PRO A 124 9.52 -8.82 -5.10
CA PRO A 124 9.99 -8.18 -3.88
C PRO A 124 11.25 -8.90 -3.40
N ASP A 125 12.35 -8.14 -3.32
CA ASP A 125 13.63 -8.74 -3.00
C ASP A 125 13.59 -9.25 -1.55
N LEU A 126 13.94 -10.52 -1.39
CA LEU A 126 14.00 -11.12 -0.06
C LEU A 126 15.33 -10.68 0.55
N PRO A 127 15.32 -10.05 1.73
CA PRO A 127 16.56 -9.63 2.34
C PRO A 127 17.44 -10.86 2.62
N GLU A 128 18.75 -10.72 2.45
CA GLU A 128 19.71 -11.81 2.72
C GLU A 128 19.60 -12.32 4.16
N LEU A 129 19.22 -11.43 5.09
CA LEU A 129 18.90 -11.74 6.48
C LEU A 129 17.43 -11.38 6.76
N ILE A 130 16.64 -12.39 7.10
CA ILE A 130 15.23 -12.24 7.46
C ILE A 130 15.12 -12.15 8.97
N GLU A 131 14.41 -11.13 9.46
CA GLU A 131 14.16 -10.98 10.89
C GLU A 131 13.25 -12.10 11.42
N GLN A 132 13.56 -12.58 12.62
CA GLN A 132 12.80 -13.62 13.30
C GLN A 132 12.24 -13.12 14.63
N LEU A 133 11.01 -13.51 14.94
CA LEU A 133 10.43 -13.34 16.27
C LEU A 133 10.87 -14.45 17.23
N ALA A 134 11.05 -15.67 16.72
CA ALA A 134 11.63 -16.79 17.44
C ALA A 134 12.32 -17.76 16.47
N PRO A 135 13.51 -18.28 16.80
CA PRO A 135 14.45 -17.73 17.79
C PRO A 135 14.79 -16.25 17.45
N ARG A 136 15.15 -15.42 18.45
CA ARG A 136 15.33 -13.95 18.28
C ARG A 136 16.67 -13.59 17.62
N SER A 137 16.97 -14.25 16.52
CA SER A 137 18.17 -14.07 15.71
C SER A 137 17.76 -14.01 14.24
N PRO A 138 18.23 -13.03 13.47
CA PRO A 138 18.02 -13.03 12.03
C PRO A 138 18.51 -14.35 11.41
N ILE A 139 17.80 -14.85 10.40
CA ILE A 139 18.15 -16.07 9.67
C ILE A 139 18.53 -15.70 8.25
N SER A 140 19.57 -16.32 7.73
CA SER A 140 19.95 -16.10 6.33
C SER A 140 18.97 -16.78 5.39
N LEU A 141 18.68 -16.13 4.27
CA LEU A 141 17.84 -16.69 3.20
C LEU A 141 18.38 -18.04 2.71
N ASP A 142 19.69 -18.15 2.49
CA ASP A 142 20.33 -19.41 2.06
C ASP A 142 20.07 -20.57 3.01
N PHE A 143 20.09 -20.29 4.32
CA PHE A 143 19.81 -21.30 5.35
C PHE A 143 18.33 -21.69 5.36
N LEU A 144 17.41 -20.75 5.14
CA LEU A 144 15.98 -21.05 5.01
C LEU A 144 15.68 -21.92 3.78
N LEU A 145 16.35 -21.65 2.66
CA LEU A 145 16.22 -22.44 1.43
C LEU A 145 16.83 -23.85 1.57
N ALA A 146 17.87 -23.99 2.39
CA ALA A 146 18.49 -25.28 2.72
C ALA A 146 17.79 -26.04 3.87
N LEU A 147 16.77 -25.44 4.50
CA LEU A 147 16.07 -26.02 5.62
C LEU A 147 15.24 -27.23 5.17
N ASP A 148 15.19 -28.28 5.98
CA ASP A 148 14.40 -29.46 5.68
C ASP A 148 12.92 -29.09 5.41
N PRO A 149 12.31 -29.58 4.30
CA PRO A 149 10.90 -29.39 3.99
C PRO A 149 9.92 -29.76 5.13
N GLU A 150 10.32 -30.65 6.03
CA GLU A 150 9.51 -31.07 7.19
C GLU A 150 9.55 -30.07 8.35
N VAL A 151 10.50 -29.14 8.39
CA VAL A 151 10.56 -28.12 9.45
C VAL A 151 9.53 -27.02 9.17
N PRO A 152 8.52 -26.82 10.03
CA PRO A 152 7.48 -25.82 9.78
C PRO A 152 8.05 -24.40 9.93
N LEU A 153 7.58 -23.53 9.04
CA LEU A 153 7.92 -22.11 9.00
C LEU A 153 6.64 -21.31 9.21
N PHE A 154 6.68 -20.35 10.11
CA PHE A 154 5.55 -19.47 10.40
C PHE A 154 5.86 -18.05 9.98
N ARG A 155 4.85 -17.27 9.60
CA ARG A 155 5.02 -15.85 9.25
C ARG A 155 4.15 -14.92 10.08
N VAL A 156 4.62 -13.69 10.26
CA VAL A 156 3.87 -12.59 10.84
C VAL A 156 4.07 -11.35 9.99
N THR A 157 2.96 -10.75 9.57
CA THR A 157 2.98 -9.52 8.78
C THR A 157 3.21 -8.31 9.69
N PRO A 158 4.24 -7.48 9.45
CA PRO A 158 4.60 -6.38 10.34
C PRO A 158 3.63 -5.20 10.32
N ASP A 159 2.74 -5.13 9.34
CA ASP A 159 1.68 -4.12 9.17
C ASP A 159 0.46 -4.34 10.09
N GLN A 160 0.44 -5.44 10.85
CA GLN A 160 -0.54 -5.71 11.92
C GLN A 160 0.11 -5.48 13.29
N PRO A 161 0.30 -4.21 13.72
CA PRO A 161 1.09 -3.85 14.90
C PRO A 161 0.53 -4.42 16.21
N GLU A 162 -0.76 -4.78 16.27
CA GLU A 162 -1.38 -5.46 17.41
C GLU A 162 -0.84 -6.88 17.66
N ASN A 163 -0.34 -7.54 16.61
CA ASN A 163 0.09 -8.93 16.67
C ASN A 163 1.55 -9.06 17.12
N VAL A 164 2.40 -8.07 16.80
CA VAL A 164 3.85 -8.15 17.05
C VAL A 164 4.20 -8.22 18.55
N PRO A 165 3.65 -7.39 19.45
CA PRO A 165 3.95 -7.48 20.88
C PRO A 165 3.42 -8.77 21.52
N SER A 166 2.22 -9.19 21.12
CA SER A 166 1.55 -10.41 21.61
C SER A 166 2.31 -11.67 21.19
N ILE A 167 2.76 -11.73 19.93
CA ILE A 167 3.56 -12.83 19.41
C ILE A 167 4.97 -12.80 20.00
N ARG A 168 5.61 -11.63 20.17
CA ARG A 168 6.92 -11.53 20.85
C ARG A 168 6.90 -12.05 22.29
N ALA A 169 5.76 -11.91 22.98
CA ALA A 169 5.56 -12.41 24.33
C ALA A 169 5.27 -13.93 24.36
N LEU A 170 4.62 -14.48 23.33
CA LEU A 170 4.28 -15.90 23.21
C LEU A 170 5.38 -16.75 22.53
N ALA A 171 6.24 -16.11 21.74
CA ALA A 171 7.36 -16.71 21.02
C ALA A 171 8.55 -16.94 21.97
N ASP A 172 8.29 -17.72 23.03
CA ASP A 172 9.32 -18.32 23.88
C ASP A 172 10.00 -19.44 23.07
N PRO A 173 11.33 -19.39 22.85
CA PRO A 173 12.06 -20.43 22.12
C PRO A 173 11.88 -21.84 22.69
N LEU A 174 11.51 -21.97 23.96
CA LEU A 174 11.23 -23.26 24.61
C LEU A 174 9.82 -23.80 24.31
N ARG A 175 8.89 -22.94 23.89
CA ARG A 175 7.49 -23.31 23.57
C ARG A 175 7.25 -23.40 22.08
N LEU A 176 7.98 -22.60 21.29
CA LEU A 176 7.90 -22.59 19.84
C LEU A 176 9.31 -22.71 19.27
N PRO A 177 9.81 -23.95 19.04
CA PRO A 177 11.17 -24.20 18.55
C PRO A 177 11.30 -23.96 17.03
N PHE A 178 10.27 -23.40 16.40
CA PHE A 178 10.19 -23.24 14.96
C PHE A 178 10.40 -21.78 14.54
N PRO A 179 11.00 -21.53 13.38
CA PRO A 179 11.21 -20.19 12.87
C PRO A 179 9.88 -19.44 12.66
N VAL A 180 9.77 -18.25 13.26
CA VAL A 180 8.69 -17.29 13.01
C VAL A 180 9.28 -16.06 12.33
N LEU A 181 9.00 -15.91 11.04
CA LEU A 181 9.58 -14.90 10.17
C LEU A 181 8.72 -13.64 10.15
N LEU A 182 9.36 -12.46 10.17
CA LEU A 182 8.71 -11.19 9.89
C LEU A 182 8.81 -10.90 8.41
N LEU A 183 7.70 -11.02 7.69
CA LEU A 183 7.63 -10.86 6.24
C LEU A 183 6.39 -10.08 5.87
N THR A 184 6.49 -9.19 4.89
CA THR A 184 5.29 -8.64 4.23
C THR A 184 4.56 -9.72 3.43
N ASP A 185 3.32 -9.47 3.02
CA ASP A 185 2.58 -10.42 2.18
C ASP A 185 3.29 -10.72 0.86
N ASP A 186 3.87 -9.69 0.24
CA ASP A 186 4.59 -9.83 -1.02
C ASP A 186 5.88 -10.67 -0.84
N GLN A 187 6.64 -10.44 0.24
CA GLN A 187 7.83 -11.22 0.55
C GLN A 187 7.49 -12.68 0.87
N ALA A 188 6.40 -12.91 1.59
CA ALA A 188 5.94 -14.25 1.89
C ALA A 188 5.54 -15.03 0.63
N ALA A 189 4.86 -14.38 -0.32
CA ALA A 189 4.52 -14.99 -1.61
C ALA A 189 5.77 -15.44 -2.37
N VAL A 190 6.80 -14.58 -2.45
CA VAL A 190 8.08 -14.91 -3.10
C VAL A 190 8.82 -16.03 -2.36
N LEU A 191 8.81 -16.02 -1.03
CA LEU A 191 9.46 -17.07 -0.25
C LEU A 191 8.77 -18.43 -0.43
N VAL A 192 7.43 -18.47 -0.48
CA VAL A 192 6.66 -19.69 -0.77
C VAL A 192 7.00 -20.25 -2.14
N GLU A 193 7.09 -19.38 -3.16
CA GLU A 193 7.49 -19.78 -4.51
C GLU A 193 8.89 -20.40 -4.53
N ARG A 194 9.87 -19.78 -3.87
CA ARG A 194 11.26 -20.29 -3.81
C ARG A 194 11.40 -21.56 -2.98
N LEU A 195 10.63 -21.71 -1.90
CA LEU A 195 10.66 -22.90 -1.04
C LEU A 195 9.86 -24.08 -1.63
N GLY A 196 8.91 -23.82 -2.53
CA GLY A 196 8.00 -24.84 -3.05
C GLY A 196 7.05 -25.42 -1.98
N ARG A 197 6.85 -24.71 -0.86
CA ARG A 197 5.98 -25.11 0.25
C ARG A 197 5.33 -23.90 0.93
N PRO A 198 4.13 -24.06 1.53
CA PRO A 198 3.45 -22.97 2.21
C PRO A 198 4.13 -22.57 3.53
N LEU A 199 3.94 -21.31 3.92
CA LEU A 199 4.22 -20.80 5.26
C LEU A 199 2.94 -20.89 6.11
N GLY A 200 3.09 -21.27 7.38
CA GLY A 200 2.01 -21.34 8.37
C GLY A 200 1.76 -20.06 9.13
#